data_AF-A0A517Z5C0-F1
#
_entry.id   AF-A0A517Z5C0-F1
#
_cell.length_a   1.000
_cell.length_b   1.000
_cell.length_c   1.000
_cell.angle_alpha   90.00
_cell.angle_beta   90.00
_cell.angle_gamma   90.00
#
_symmetry.space_group_name_H-M   'P 1'
#
loop_
_entity.id
_entity.type
_entity.pdbx_description
1 polymer ?
#
loop_
_entity_poly.entity_id
_entity_poly.type
_entity_poly.pdbx_seq_one_letter_code
_entity_poly.pdbx_strand_id
1 'polypeptide(L)'
;MRVVGLDSQKSLRDLAGLPRVCDDVGWLEAEALADAPEPAVIVGLWLFEEPTAARRLLEKRAAAGGVTIVVPRFRAGDLKTVLQAPSSVRVKVGDFDSFELEDGTELPLPGQTVVETPLHTGQWGDVAGLGVTVLGYRPHEGAAAIVLCTAGLASRRFGVDAAQQKLLLGRIVDRATVKNATGKAMATKTELIQPAGSIEELLLADDSDAAAVALVLAVNGATRDSASVATTARQLGFELTSESIARTLVRMPEASAEEMEAALKQHGWGAFLRRSRMILAEGGEA
;
A
#
# COMPACT_ATOMS: atom_id res chain seq x y z
N MET A 1 0.47 -19.72 14.78
CA MET A 1 1.42 -18.62 14.61
C MET A 1 1.62 -17.87 15.92
N ARG A 2 2.88 -17.54 16.26
CA ARG A 2 3.23 -16.66 17.38
C ARG A 2 3.39 -15.23 16.88
N VAL A 3 2.92 -14.26 17.66
CA VAL A 3 3.09 -12.82 17.40
C VAL A 3 3.61 -12.12 18.64
N VAL A 4 4.12 -10.90 18.46
CA VAL A 4 4.54 -10.02 19.56
C VAL A 4 3.80 -8.69 19.51
N GLY A 5 3.57 -8.06 20.65
CA GLY A 5 2.96 -6.73 20.75
C GLY A 5 3.67 -5.87 21.78
N LEU A 6 3.34 -4.58 21.82
CA LEU A 6 3.85 -3.66 22.84
C LEU A 6 3.23 -3.96 24.20
N ASP A 7 4.03 -4.10 25.26
CA ASP A 7 3.52 -4.37 26.62
C ASP A 7 2.56 -3.28 27.11
N SER A 8 2.85 -2.01 26.78
CA SER A 8 1.97 -0.86 27.04
C SER A 8 0.59 -0.97 26.39
N GLN A 9 0.42 -1.85 25.40
CA GLN A 9 -0.82 -2.03 24.64
C GLN A 9 -1.60 -3.31 25.02
N LYS A 10 -1.05 -4.17 25.88
CA LYS A 10 -1.62 -5.50 26.18
C LYS A 10 -3.07 -5.49 26.69
N SER A 11 -3.46 -4.42 27.37
CA SER A 11 -4.79 -4.24 27.95
C SER A 11 -5.76 -3.46 27.05
N LEU A 12 -5.34 -3.05 25.85
CA LEU A 12 -6.21 -2.31 24.94
C LEU A 12 -7.26 -3.24 24.31
N ARG A 13 -8.50 -2.76 24.24
CA ARG A 13 -9.64 -3.50 23.68
C ARG A 13 -9.40 -3.98 22.25
N ASP A 14 -8.63 -3.20 21.49
CA ASP A 14 -8.30 -3.43 20.09
C ASP A 14 -7.37 -4.64 19.89
N LEU A 15 -6.66 -5.06 20.94
CA LEU A 15 -5.82 -6.26 20.98
C LEU A 15 -6.38 -7.38 21.87
N ALA A 16 -7.50 -7.16 22.55
CA ALA A 16 -8.06 -8.12 23.51
C ALA A 16 -8.49 -9.47 22.88
N GLY A 17 -8.70 -9.50 21.57
CA GLY A 17 -8.97 -10.69 20.78
C GLY A 17 -7.72 -11.38 20.25
N LEU A 18 -6.55 -10.75 20.31
CA LEU A 18 -5.29 -11.27 19.74
C LEU A 18 -4.95 -12.70 20.23
N PRO A 19 -5.10 -13.05 21.53
CA PRO A 19 -4.85 -14.41 22.00
C PRO A 19 -5.82 -15.48 21.47
N ARG A 20 -6.94 -15.09 20.84
CA ARG A 20 -7.90 -16.03 20.23
C ARG A 20 -7.59 -16.31 18.75
N VAL A 21 -6.83 -15.43 18.12
CA VAL A 21 -6.53 -15.49 16.67
C VAL A 21 -5.09 -15.96 16.42
N CYS A 22 -4.23 -15.91 17.44
CA CYS A 22 -2.86 -16.42 17.43
C CYS A 22 -2.73 -17.66 18.32
N ASP A 23 -1.67 -18.45 18.13
CA ASP A 23 -1.39 -19.60 19.00
C ASP A 23 -0.63 -19.15 20.27
N ASP A 24 0.17 -18.09 20.15
CA ASP A 24 0.94 -17.50 21.25
C ASP A 24 1.10 -15.98 21.02
N VAL A 25 1.12 -15.20 22.10
CA VAL A 25 1.27 -13.73 22.08
C VAL A 25 2.30 -13.31 23.13
N GLY A 26 3.45 -12.84 22.66
CA GLY A 26 4.44 -12.19 23.52
C GLY A 26 4.16 -10.69 23.66
N TRP A 27 4.36 -10.14 24.86
CA TRP A 27 4.27 -8.70 25.11
C TRP A 27 5.65 -8.18 25.49
N LEU A 28 6.14 -7.20 24.73
CA LEU A 28 7.51 -6.71 24.81
C LEU A 28 7.54 -5.19 24.93
N GLU A 29 8.55 -4.68 25.63
CA GLU A 29 8.89 -3.26 25.59
C GLU A 29 9.36 -2.85 24.18
N ALA A 30 9.26 -1.56 23.83
CA ALA A 30 9.52 -1.07 22.48
C ALA A 30 10.93 -1.44 21.96
N GLU A 31 11.96 -1.38 22.81
CA GLU A 31 13.32 -1.74 22.41
C GLU A 31 13.46 -3.23 22.08
N ALA A 32 12.92 -4.11 22.94
CA ALA A 32 12.92 -5.55 22.71
C ALA A 32 12.03 -5.95 21.53
N LEU A 33 10.89 -5.28 21.36
CA LEU A 33 10.00 -5.45 20.22
C LEU A 33 10.71 -5.10 18.92
N ALA A 34 11.62 -4.12 18.92
CA ALA A 34 12.32 -3.71 17.71
C ALA A 34 13.28 -4.79 17.17
N ASP A 35 13.73 -5.71 18.03
CA ASP A 35 14.66 -6.81 17.68
C ASP A 35 13.96 -8.18 17.53
N ALA A 36 12.67 -8.27 17.89
CA ALA A 36 11.94 -9.53 17.86
C ALA A 36 11.70 -10.02 16.40
N PRO A 37 12.06 -11.28 16.07
CA PRO A 37 11.87 -11.82 14.72
C PRO A 37 10.40 -12.11 14.37
N GLU A 38 9.54 -12.31 15.37
CA GLU A 38 8.13 -12.58 15.14
C GLU A 38 7.38 -11.37 14.56
N PRO A 39 6.27 -11.56 13.83
CA PRO A 39 5.41 -10.46 13.41
C PRO A 39 4.92 -9.66 14.62
N ALA A 40 5.05 -8.33 14.53
CA ALA A 40 4.56 -7.43 15.57
C ALA A 40 3.12 -7.01 15.26
N VAL A 41 2.26 -6.93 16.27
CA VAL A 41 0.91 -6.39 16.18
C VAL A 41 0.78 -5.22 17.15
N ILE A 42 0.56 -4.02 16.62
CA ILE A 42 0.48 -2.77 17.40
C ILE A 42 -0.76 -1.97 17.02
N VAL A 43 -1.26 -1.16 17.96
CA VAL A 43 -2.44 -0.31 17.77
C VAL A 43 -2.07 0.97 17.02
N GLY A 44 -2.86 1.33 16.00
CA GLY A 44 -2.61 2.50 15.15
C GLY A 44 -2.55 3.84 15.89
N LEU A 45 -3.21 3.95 17.05
CA LEU A 45 -3.17 5.15 17.90
C LEU A 45 -1.74 5.56 18.28
N TRP A 46 -0.88 4.56 18.53
CA TRP A 46 0.49 4.79 18.98
C TRP A 46 1.36 5.50 17.93
N LEU A 47 1.04 5.31 16.63
CA LEU A 47 1.69 6.04 15.54
C LEU A 47 1.49 7.56 15.64
N PHE A 48 0.40 8.00 16.29
CA PHE A 48 0.07 9.42 16.48
C PHE A 48 0.53 9.96 17.83
N GLU A 49 0.50 9.12 18.88
CA GLU A 49 0.86 9.54 20.24
C GLU A 49 2.39 9.60 20.42
N GLU A 50 3.12 8.70 19.76
CA GLU A 50 4.59 8.64 19.85
C GLU A 50 5.24 8.53 18.46
N PRO A 51 5.02 9.50 17.54
CA PRO A 51 5.41 9.37 16.13
C PRO A 51 6.92 9.14 15.93
N THR A 52 7.76 9.75 16.76
CA THR A 52 9.23 9.57 16.71
C THR A 52 9.65 8.17 17.16
N ALA A 53 9.06 7.65 18.24
CA ALA A 53 9.37 6.31 18.73
C ALA A 53 8.83 5.24 17.78
N ALA A 54 7.60 5.44 17.29
CA ALA A 54 6.97 4.59 16.29
C ALA A 54 7.78 4.50 15.00
N ARG A 55 8.22 5.64 14.45
CA ARG A 55 9.09 5.66 13.27
C ARG A 55 10.37 4.85 13.49
N ARG A 56 11.07 5.08 14.60
CA ARG A 56 12.32 4.36 14.93
C ARG A 56 12.10 2.85 15.06
N LEU A 57 11.02 2.44 15.72
CA LEU A 57 10.68 1.03 15.87
C LEU A 57 10.36 0.39 14.53
N LEU A 58 9.51 1.03 13.72
CA LEU A 58 9.14 0.54 12.40
C LEU A 58 10.35 0.42 11.48
N GLU A 59 11.22 1.43 11.46
CA GLU A 59 12.46 1.44 10.68
C GLU A 59 13.40 0.30 11.08
N LYS A 60 13.66 0.15 12.39
CA LYS A 60 14.54 -0.90 12.90
C LYS A 60 14.01 -2.29 12.60
N ARG A 61 12.71 -2.53 12.82
CA ARG A 61 12.07 -3.81 12.49
C ARG A 61 12.07 -4.10 11.00
N ALA A 62 11.71 -3.11 10.19
CA ALA A 62 11.68 -3.23 8.75
C ALA A 62 13.07 -3.59 8.17
N ALA A 63 14.13 -2.93 8.67
CA ALA A 63 15.51 -3.24 8.32
C ALA A 63 15.96 -4.64 8.78
N ALA A 64 15.47 -5.11 9.92
CA ALA A 64 15.75 -6.46 10.45
C ALA A 64 14.92 -7.58 9.79
N GLY A 65 14.02 -7.26 8.85
CA GLY A 65 13.13 -8.25 8.22
C GLY A 65 11.88 -8.59 9.04
N GLY A 66 11.62 -7.87 10.14
CA GLY A 66 10.46 -8.06 11.01
C GLY A 66 9.20 -7.38 10.49
N VAL A 67 8.18 -8.16 10.15
CA VAL A 67 6.86 -7.65 9.75
C VAL A 67 6.20 -6.91 10.92
N THR A 68 5.53 -5.79 10.63
CA THR A 68 4.73 -5.07 11.62
C THR A 68 3.32 -4.84 11.10
N ILE A 69 2.31 -5.23 11.87
CA ILE A 69 0.89 -5.11 11.57
C ILE A 69 0.32 -4.06 12.51
N VAL A 70 -0.23 -3.00 11.94
CA VAL A 70 -0.86 -1.90 12.64
C VAL A 70 -2.37 -2.09 12.54
N VAL A 71 -3.02 -2.31 13.68
CA VAL A 71 -4.46 -2.61 13.78
C VAL A 71 -5.25 -1.34 14.14
N PRO A 72 -6.61 -1.38 14.14
CA PRO A 72 -7.47 -0.21 14.32
C PRO A 72 -7.24 0.60 15.60
N ARG A 73 -7.96 1.73 15.69
CA ARG A 73 -7.78 2.89 16.59
C ARG A 73 -6.86 3.96 16.04
N PHE A 74 -6.91 4.16 14.72
CA PHE A 74 -6.24 5.28 14.08
C PHE A 74 -6.93 6.61 14.41
N ARG A 75 -6.16 7.70 14.44
CA ARG A 75 -6.70 9.06 14.30
C ARG A 75 -6.72 9.41 12.82
N ALA A 76 -7.65 10.26 12.40
CA ALA A 76 -7.61 10.79 11.04
C ALA A 76 -6.34 11.63 10.86
N GLY A 77 -5.63 11.44 9.75
CA GLY A 77 -4.36 12.09 9.51
C GLY A 77 -3.51 11.37 8.47
N ASP A 78 -2.44 12.02 8.04
CA ASP A 78 -1.48 11.43 7.10
C ASP A 78 -0.33 10.76 7.86
N LEU A 79 -0.08 9.49 7.54
CA LEU A 79 0.98 8.68 8.13
C LEU A 79 2.28 8.72 7.31
N LYS A 80 2.34 9.50 6.21
CA LYS A 80 3.52 9.60 5.31
C LYS A 80 4.85 9.67 6.08
N THR A 81 4.96 10.59 7.02
CA THR A 81 6.22 10.81 7.78
C THR A 81 6.59 9.67 8.71
N VAL A 82 5.61 9.06 9.40
CA VAL A 82 5.85 7.97 10.35
C VAL A 82 6.21 6.68 9.63
N LEU A 83 5.56 6.41 8.50
CA LEU A 83 5.81 5.24 7.67
C LEU A 83 7.03 5.41 6.76
N GLN A 84 7.49 6.65 6.55
CA GLN A 84 8.49 6.99 5.54
C GLN A 84 8.01 6.73 4.11
N ALA A 85 6.69 6.83 3.90
CA ALA A 85 6.06 6.60 2.61
C ALA A 85 6.46 7.65 1.56
N PRO A 86 6.63 7.26 0.28
CA PRO A 86 6.93 8.21 -0.78
C PRO A 86 5.74 9.14 -1.05
N SER A 87 4.52 8.66 -0.84
CA SER A 87 3.28 9.44 -1.03
C SER A 87 2.39 9.41 0.22
N SER A 88 1.33 10.23 0.20
CA SER A 88 0.34 10.32 1.28
C SER A 88 -0.26 8.94 1.61
N VAL A 89 -0.35 8.62 2.90
CA VAL A 89 -1.06 7.44 3.42
C VAL A 89 -2.02 7.96 4.48
N ARG A 90 -3.22 8.36 4.03
CA ARG A 90 -4.14 9.11 4.86
C ARG A 90 -5.21 8.20 5.46
N VAL A 91 -5.28 8.17 6.78
CA VAL A 91 -6.40 7.57 7.48
C VAL A 91 -7.58 8.54 7.45
N LYS A 92 -8.75 8.06 7.03
CA LYS A 92 -10.03 8.76 7.10
C LYS A 92 -11.06 7.95 7.88
N VAL A 93 -12.10 8.62 8.35
CA VAL A 93 -13.29 7.96 8.88
C VAL A 93 -14.02 7.26 7.74
N GLY A 94 -14.47 6.03 7.98
CA GLY A 94 -15.24 5.24 7.03
C GLY A 94 -15.76 3.99 7.72
N ASP A 95 -17.08 3.91 7.88
CA ASP A 95 -17.74 2.76 8.49
C ASP A 95 -18.04 1.71 7.41
N PHE A 96 -17.68 0.46 7.70
CA PHE A 96 -17.97 -0.68 6.82
C PHE A 96 -18.17 -1.95 7.65
N ASP A 97 -18.98 -2.87 7.14
CA ASP A 97 -19.31 -4.14 7.79
C ASP A 97 -18.52 -5.32 7.22
N SER A 98 -18.19 -5.25 5.94
CA SER A 98 -17.34 -6.19 5.22
C SER A 98 -16.41 -5.45 4.27
N PHE A 99 -15.41 -6.16 3.76
CA PHE A 99 -14.51 -5.67 2.71
C PHE A 99 -14.07 -6.83 1.83
N GLU A 100 -13.68 -6.53 0.59
CA GLU A 100 -13.19 -7.52 -0.36
C GLU A 100 -11.66 -7.56 -0.28
N LEU A 101 -11.08 -8.76 -0.29
CA LEU A 101 -9.65 -8.94 -0.52
C LEU A 101 -9.35 -8.93 -2.02
N GLU A 102 -8.11 -8.65 -2.38
CA GLU A 102 -7.63 -8.62 -3.77
C GLU A 102 -7.96 -9.88 -4.58
N ASP A 103 -8.09 -11.04 -3.93
CA ASP A 103 -8.47 -12.30 -4.58
C ASP A 103 -9.99 -12.51 -4.71
N GLY A 104 -10.79 -11.48 -4.45
CA GLY A 104 -12.26 -11.51 -4.48
C GLY A 104 -12.90 -12.10 -3.23
N THR A 105 -12.11 -12.48 -2.21
CA THR A 105 -12.69 -13.02 -0.97
C THR A 105 -13.32 -11.90 -0.14
N GLU A 106 -14.63 -11.95 0.06
CA GLU A 106 -15.31 -11.05 0.99
C GLU A 106 -15.13 -11.50 2.45
N LEU A 107 -14.71 -10.58 3.32
CA LEU A 107 -14.55 -10.82 4.75
C LEU A 107 -15.49 -9.94 5.58
N PRO A 108 -16.38 -10.52 6.41
CA PRO A 108 -17.32 -9.77 7.26
C PRO A 108 -16.62 -9.28 8.55
N LEU A 109 -15.62 -8.42 8.39
CA LEU A 109 -14.81 -7.86 9.47
C LEU A 109 -14.96 -6.34 9.47
N PRO A 110 -15.78 -5.77 10.38
CA PRO A 110 -16.13 -4.37 10.33
C PRO A 110 -14.98 -3.45 10.74
N GLY A 111 -15.00 -2.23 10.22
CA GLY A 111 -14.07 -1.14 10.55
C GLY A 111 -14.77 0.22 10.57
N GLN A 112 -14.06 1.23 11.06
CA GLN A 112 -14.57 2.63 11.17
C GLN A 112 -13.61 3.65 10.54
N THR A 113 -12.54 3.15 9.93
CA THR A 113 -11.54 3.96 9.25
C THR A 113 -11.11 3.25 8.00
N VAL A 114 -10.76 4.00 6.96
CA VAL A 114 -10.15 3.49 5.74
C VAL A 114 -8.88 4.27 5.45
N VAL A 115 -8.03 3.71 4.60
CA VAL A 115 -6.83 4.34 4.10
C VAL A 115 -7.10 4.88 2.69
N GLU A 116 -6.91 6.18 2.52
CA GLU A 116 -6.79 6.83 1.23
C GLU A 116 -5.31 6.96 0.90
N THR A 117 -4.88 6.36 -0.19
CA THR A 117 -3.50 6.45 -0.66
C THR A 117 -3.45 6.38 -2.19
N PRO A 118 -2.54 7.12 -2.86
CA PRO A 118 -2.25 6.92 -4.27
C PRO A 118 -1.30 5.73 -4.50
N LEU A 119 -0.83 5.05 -3.44
CA LEU A 119 -0.03 3.83 -3.55
C LEU A 119 -0.91 2.68 -4.04
N HIS A 120 -0.70 2.22 -5.26
CA HIS A 120 -1.40 1.04 -5.80
C HIS A 120 -0.78 -0.27 -5.31
N THR A 121 0.53 -0.29 -5.11
CA THR A 121 1.26 -1.47 -4.63
C THR A 121 0.88 -1.79 -3.19
N GLY A 122 0.51 -3.04 -2.93
CA GLY A 122 0.26 -3.55 -1.59
C GLY A 122 -1.14 -3.28 -1.04
N GLN A 123 -2.09 -2.81 -1.86
CA GLN A 123 -3.51 -2.80 -1.48
C GLN A 123 -4.05 -4.24 -1.52
N TRP A 124 -4.33 -4.82 -0.36
CA TRP A 124 -4.76 -6.23 -0.26
C TRP A 124 -6.24 -6.38 0.06
N GLY A 125 -6.88 -5.33 0.56
CA GLY A 125 -8.31 -5.32 0.78
C GLY A 125 -8.87 -3.92 0.76
N ASP A 126 -10.08 -3.80 0.24
CA ASP A 126 -10.74 -2.52 0.00
C ASP A 126 -12.27 -2.62 0.17
N VAL A 127 -12.87 -1.45 0.33
CA VAL A 127 -14.31 -1.26 0.31
C VAL A 127 -14.63 -0.34 -0.86
N ALA A 128 -15.38 -0.87 -1.83
CA ALA A 128 -15.74 -0.17 -3.04
C ALA A 128 -16.34 1.22 -2.72
N GLY A 129 -15.72 2.26 -3.28
CA GLY A 129 -16.17 3.65 -3.09
C GLY A 129 -15.78 4.30 -1.76
N LEU A 130 -15.18 3.57 -0.81
CA LEU A 130 -14.78 4.09 0.49
C LEU A 130 -13.26 4.20 0.64
N GLY A 131 -12.51 3.14 0.34
CA GLY A 131 -11.04 3.15 0.39
C GLY A 131 -10.42 1.80 0.76
N VAL A 132 -9.12 1.80 1.02
CA VAL A 132 -8.32 0.60 1.34
C VAL A 132 -8.48 0.25 2.82
N THR A 133 -8.70 -1.02 3.13
CA THR A 133 -8.81 -1.53 4.51
C THR A 133 -7.59 -2.30 4.95
N VAL A 134 -6.86 -2.91 4.01
CA VAL A 134 -5.59 -3.60 4.27
C VAL A 134 -4.54 -3.11 3.27
N LEU A 135 -3.54 -2.39 3.78
CA LEU A 135 -2.44 -1.85 3.00
C LEU A 135 -1.11 -2.42 3.51
N GLY A 136 -0.44 -3.23 2.71
CA GLY A 136 0.96 -3.59 2.89
C GLY A 136 1.89 -2.53 2.30
N TYR A 137 2.83 -2.05 3.10
CA TYR A 137 3.79 -1.02 2.71
C TYR A 137 5.21 -1.46 3.04
N ARG A 138 6.18 -1.19 2.15
CA ARG A 138 7.60 -1.42 2.40
C ARG A 138 8.37 -0.12 2.22
N PRO A 139 9.15 0.33 3.21
CA PRO A 139 10.02 1.49 3.08
C PRO A 139 10.97 1.43 1.88
N HIS A 140 11.48 0.24 1.57
CA HIS A 140 12.33 -0.04 0.42
C HIS A 140 12.28 -1.54 0.08
N GLU A 141 12.83 -1.97 -1.06
CA GLU A 141 12.73 -3.37 -1.55
C GLU A 141 13.25 -4.42 -0.55
N GLY A 142 14.34 -4.11 0.15
CA GLY A 142 14.93 -4.98 1.17
C GLY A 142 14.23 -4.98 2.53
N ALA A 143 13.25 -4.10 2.76
CA ALA A 143 12.57 -3.96 4.04
C ALA A 143 11.44 -4.96 4.21
N ALA A 144 11.17 -5.35 5.45
CA ALA A 144 9.94 -6.04 5.82
C ALA A 144 8.71 -5.16 5.60
N ALA A 145 7.55 -5.80 5.42
CA ALA A 145 6.29 -5.09 5.28
C ALA A 145 5.79 -4.50 6.61
N ILE A 146 5.31 -3.27 6.53
CA ILE A 146 4.44 -2.61 7.50
C ILE A 146 3.03 -2.69 6.95
N VAL A 147 2.12 -3.35 7.64
CA VAL A 147 0.75 -3.58 7.18
C VAL A 147 -0.20 -2.73 7.99
N LEU A 148 -0.95 -1.83 7.36
CA LEU A 148 -2.07 -1.14 7.98
C LEU A 148 -3.33 -1.97 7.77
N CYS A 149 -3.97 -2.41 8.84
CA CYS A 149 -5.25 -3.11 8.81
C CYS A 149 -6.28 -2.31 9.58
N THR A 150 -7.23 -1.70 8.89
CA THR A 150 -8.29 -0.89 9.50
C THR A 150 -9.55 -1.69 9.84
N ALA A 151 -9.65 -2.93 9.35
CA ALA A 151 -10.64 -3.90 9.78
C ALA A 151 -10.35 -4.42 11.20
N GLY A 152 -11.39 -4.86 11.92
CA GLY A 152 -11.32 -5.33 13.30
C GLY A 152 -10.55 -6.63 13.52
N LEU A 153 -9.24 -6.67 13.21
CA LEU A 153 -8.38 -7.86 13.20
C LEU A 153 -8.23 -8.54 14.55
N ALA A 154 -8.04 -7.77 15.62
CA ALA A 154 -7.74 -8.29 16.96
C ALA A 154 -8.75 -7.81 18.03
N SER A 155 -9.84 -7.17 17.61
CA SER A 155 -10.85 -6.60 18.51
C SER A 155 -11.89 -7.63 18.94
N ARG A 156 -12.46 -7.49 20.13
CA ARG A 156 -13.65 -8.26 20.57
C ARG A 156 -14.97 -7.56 20.22
N ARG A 157 -15.11 -7.06 19.00
CA ARG A 157 -16.38 -6.47 18.54
C ARG A 157 -17.45 -7.56 18.46
N PHE A 158 -18.69 -7.21 18.81
CA PHE A 158 -19.82 -8.14 18.72
C PHE A 158 -20.08 -8.48 17.25
N GLY A 159 -20.39 -9.75 16.96
CA GLY A 159 -20.62 -10.23 15.59
C GLY A 159 -19.35 -10.56 14.79
N VAL A 160 -18.16 -10.35 15.36
CA VAL A 160 -16.89 -10.67 14.68
C VAL A 160 -16.46 -12.09 15.01
N ASP A 161 -16.33 -12.92 13.98
CA ASP A 161 -15.88 -14.31 14.10
C ASP A 161 -14.35 -14.39 14.22
N ALA A 162 -13.87 -15.08 15.26
CA ALA A 162 -12.45 -15.31 15.48
C ALA A 162 -11.80 -16.15 14.36
N ALA A 163 -12.57 -17.01 13.68
CA ALA A 163 -12.05 -17.76 12.53
C ALA A 163 -11.74 -16.83 11.35
N GLN A 164 -12.60 -15.85 11.08
CA GLN A 164 -12.37 -14.83 10.05
C GLN A 164 -11.19 -13.91 10.40
N GLN A 165 -11.07 -13.52 11.67
CA GLN A 165 -9.91 -12.75 12.14
C GLN A 165 -8.60 -13.54 11.99
N LYS A 166 -8.61 -14.84 12.36
CA LYS A 166 -7.46 -15.74 12.20
C LYS A 166 -7.10 -15.95 10.72
N LEU A 167 -8.10 -16.08 9.85
CA LEU A 167 -7.92 -16.17 8.40
C LEU A 167 -7.26 -14.89 7.85
N LEU A 168 -7.79 -13.72 8.20
CA LEU A 168 -7.22 -12.44 7.77
C LEU A 168 -5.78 -12.27 8.27
N LEU A 169 -5.54 -12.57 9.55
CA LEU A 169 -4.21 -12.46 10.14
C LEU A 169 -3.21 -13.41 9.46
N GLY A 170 -3.60 -14.66 9.20
CA GLY A 170 -2.79 -15.62 8.47
C GLY A 170 -2.44 -15.10 7.07
N ARG A 171 -3.44 -14.64 6.31
CA ARG A 171 -3.23 -14.06 4.98
C ARG A 171 -2.31 -12.84 4.99
N ILE A 172 -2.46 -11.95 5.98
CA ILE A 172 -1.59 -10.79 6.16
C ILE A 172 -0.15 -11.25 6.39
N VAL A 173 0.09 -12.19 7.29
CA VAL A 173 1.45 -12.64 7.60
C VAL A 173 2.06 -13.41 6.43
N ASP A 174 1.31 -14.31 5.79
CA ASP A 174 1.78 -15.05 4.62
C ASP A 174 2.21 -14.08 3.52
N ARG A 175 1.37 -13.09 3.17
CA ARG A 175 1.71 -12.07 2.16
C ARG A 175 2.84 -11.15 2.59
N ALA A 176 2.87 -10.72 3.86
CA ALA A 176 3.90 -9.83 4.37
C ALA A 176 5.29 -10.47 4.44
N THR A 177 5.34 -11.79 4.64
CA THR A 177 6.58 -12.58 4.76
C THR A 177 7.11 -13.09 3.42
N VAL A 178 6.26 -13.20 2.40
CA VAL A 178 6.72 -13.35 1.01
C VAL A 178 7.55 -12.13 0.68
N LYS A 179 8.89 -12.24 0.72
CA LYS A 179 9.75 -11.30 0.00
C LYS A 179 9.23 -11.34 -1.43
N ASN A 180 8.80 -10.21 -1.99
CA ASN A 180 8.41 -10.18 -3.39
C ASN A 180 9.56 -10.78 -4.21
N ALA A 181 9.42 -12.04 -4.62
CA ALA A 181 10.21 -12.66 -5.65
C ALA A 181 9.86 -12.06 -7.03
N THR A 182 8.90 -11.13 -7.06
CA THR A 182 8.59 -10.22 -8.15
C THR A 182 9.40 -8.92 -8.10
N GLY A 183 10.39 -8.79 -7.22
CA GLY A 183 11.58 -8.05 -7.56
C GLY A 183 12.44 -8.94 -8.44
N LYS A 184 12.26 -8.89 -9.77
CA LYS A 184 13.35 -9.27 -10.67
C LYS A 184 14.52 -8.42 -10.19
N ALA A 185 15.49 -9.06 -9.54
CA ALA A 185 16.72 -8.42 -9.16
C ALA A 185 17.15 -7.59 -10.37
N MET A 186 17.30 -6.28 -10.21
CA MET A 186 18.23 -5.52 -11.03
C MET A 186 19.61 -6.11 -10.71
N ALA A 187 19.88 -7.28 -11.29
CA ALA A 187 21.17 -7.51 -11.86
C ALA A 187 21.42 -6.27 -12.71
N THR A 188 22.46 -5.53 -12.35
CA THR A 188 23.12 -4.56 -13.20
C THR A 188 23.75 -5.35 -14.37
N LYS A 189 22.90 -6.02 -15.14
CA LYS A 189 23.16 -6.44 -16.49
C LYS A 189 22.49 -5.36 -17.29
N THR A 190 23.27 -4.70 -18.12
CA THR A 190 22.81 -3.91 -19.24
C THR A 190 22.01 -4.84 -20.17
N GLU A 191 20.82 -5.28 -19.75
CA GLU A 191 19.84 -5.85 -20.66
C GLU A 191 19.40 -4.69 -21.53
N LEU A 192 19.57 -4.87 -22.84
CA LEU A 192 19.00 -4.00 -23.86
C LEU A 192 17.55 -3.72 -23.48
N ILE A 193 17.23 -2.47 -23.17
CA ILE A 193 15.87 -2.07 -22.83
C ILE A 193 15.04 -2.26 -24.10
N GLN A 194 14.33 -3.40 -24.18
CA GLN A 194 13.46 -3.67 -25.31
C GLN A 194 12.08 -3.06 -25.05
N PRO A 195 11.46 -2.47 -26.08
CA PRO A 195 10.07 -2.05 -26.00
C PRO A 195 9.19 -3.28 -25.74
N ALA A 196 8.18 -3.12 -24.88
CA ALA A 196 7.16 -4.14 -24.70
C ALA A 196 6.35 -4.33 -25.99
N GLY A 197 5.76 -5.51 -26.17
CA GLY A 197 4.91 -5.80 -27.32
C GLY A 197 3.57 -5.06 -27.29
N SER A 198 3.09 -4.70 -26.09
CA SER A 198 1.87 -3.90 -25.91
C SER A 198 1.86 -3.12 -24.59
N ILE A 199 0.87 -2.23 -24.43
CA ILE A 199 0.69 -1.47 -23.19
C ILE A 199 0.22 -2.39 -22.07
N GLU A 200 -0.66 -3.33 -22.38
CA GLU A 200 -1.18 -4.33 -21.46
C GLU A 200 -0.03 -5.16 -20.88
N GLU A 201 0.95 -5.54 -21.70
CA GLU A 201 2.15 -6.24 -21.23
C GLU A 201 2.94 -5.41 -20.20
N LEU A 202 3.04 -4.10 -20.38
CA LEU A 202 3.68 -3.21 -19.41
C LEU A 202 2.86 -3.05 -18.13
N LEU A 203 1.55 -2.90 -18.25
CA LEU A 203 0.66 -2.75 -17.10
C LEU A 203 0.59 -4.06 -16.27
N LEU A 204 0.69 -5.22 -16.93
CA LEU A 204 0.75 -6.53 -16.28
C LEU A 204 2.10 -6.82 -15.61
N ALA A 205 3.16 -6.10 -15.96
CA ALA A 205 4.48 -6.24 -15.33
C ALA A 205 4.55 -5.67 -13.91
N ASP A 206 3.44 -5.14 -13.38
CA ASP A 206 3.29 -4.54 -12.03
C ASP A 206 4.29 -3.41 -11.75
N ASP A 207 4.66 -2.69 -12.80
CA ASP A 207 5.55 -1.52 -12.74
C ASP A 207 4.69 -0.27 -12.57
N SER A 208 4.59 0.22 -11.33
CA SER A 208 3.77 1.40 -10.99
C SER A 208 4.16 2.64 -11.80
N ASP A 209 5.44 2.73 -12.20
CA ASP A 209 5.93 3.84 -13.02
C ASP A 209 5.46 3.68 -14.47
N ALA A 210 5.33 2.45 -14.97
CA ALA A 210 4.76 2.18 -16.30
C ALA A 210 3.31 2.64 -16.41
N ALA A 211 2.49 2.33 -15.39
CA ALA A 211 1.10 2.78 -15.37
C ALA A 211 0.98 4.30 -15.23
N ALA A 212 1.79 4.92 -14.38
CA ALA A 212 1.82 6.38 -14.21
C ALA A 212 2.26 7.09 -15.51
N VAL A 213 3.30 6.59 -16.18
CA VAL A 213 3.76 7.15 -17.46
C VAL A 213 2.72 6.92 -18.57
N ALA A 214 2.11 5.73 -18.67
CA ALA A 214 1.04 5.47 -19.64
C ALA A 214 -0.16 6.41 -19.42
N LEU A 215 -0.53 6.65 -18.16
CA LEU A 215 -1.59 7.59 -17.79
C LEU A 215 -1.24 9.03 -18.21
N VAL A 216 -0.02 9.47 -17.92
CA VAL A 216 0.47 10.80 -18.33
C VAL A 216 0.47 10.94 -19.85
N LEU A 217 0.95 9.93 -20.58
CA LEU A 217 0.94 9.93 -22.04
C LEU A 217 -0.49 10.00 -22.58
N ALA A 218 -1.42 9.20 -22.04
CA ALA A 218 -2.82 9.20 -22.44
C ALA A 218 -3.46 10.60 -22.32
N VAL A 219 -3.26 11.28 -21.18
CA VAL A 219 -3.88 12.59 -20.94
C VAL A 219 -3.14 13.76 -21.60
N ASN A 220 -1.87 13.58 -21.96
CA ASN A 220 -1.01 14.60 -22.58
C ASN A 220 -0.81 14.36 -24.09
N GLY A 221 -1.79 13.73 -24.76
CA GLY A 221 -1.79 13.56 -26.22
C GLY A 221 -0.66 12.67 -26.75
N ALA A 222 -0.22 11.68 -25.97
CA ALA A 222 0.90 10.78 -26.24
C ALA A 222 2.27 11.48 -26.42
N THR A 223 2.44 12.67 -25.83
CA THR A 223 3.71 13.41 -25.86
C THR A 223 4.80 12.67 -25.07
N ARG A 224 5.78 12.10 -25.78
CA ARG A 224 6.92 11.34 -25.19
C ARG A 224 8.10 12.22 -24.74
N ASP A 225 7.94 13.54 -24.75
CA ASP A 225 8.97 14.42 -24.21
C ASP A 225 9.10 14.23 -22.69
N SER A 226 10.29 13.83 -22.24
CA SER A 226 10.53 13.50 -20.84
C SER A 226 10.26 14.66 -19.86
N ALA A 227 10.49 15.91 -20.28
CA ALA A 227 10.24 17.07 -19.45
C ALA A 227 8.74 17.38 -19.33
N SER A 228 8.01 17.23 -20.44
CA SER A 228 6.55 17.31 -20.47
C SER A 228 5.93 16.22 -19.59
N VAL A 229 6.35 14.97 -19.74
CA VAL A 229 5.91 13.84 -18.92
C VAL A 229 6.18 14.09 -17.43
N ALA A 230 7.37 14.56 -17.08
CA ALA A 230 7.70 14.88 -15.68
C ALA A 230 6.82 15.99 -15.12
N THR A 231 6.49 17.01 -15.92
CA THR A 231 5.66 18.13 -15.49
C THR A 231 4.23 17.69 -15.24
N THR A 232 3.63 16.96 -16.19
CA THR A 232 2.27 16.42 -16.05
C THR A 232 2.19 15.38 -14.93
N ALA A 233 3.19 14.51 -14.78
CA ALA A 233 3.26 13.56 -13.68
C ALA A 233 3.17 14.26 -12.32
N ARG A 234 3.92 15.35 -12.12
CA ARG A 234 3.86 16.14 -10.87
C ARG A 234 2.50 16.80 -10.66
N GLN A 235 1.88 17.33 -11.71
CA GLN A 235 0.53 17.92 -11.64
C GLN A 235 -0.52 16.89 -11.22
N LEU A 236 -0.35 15.64 -11.64
CA LEU A 236 -1.21 14.51 -11.27
C LEU A 236 -0.84 13.88 -9.91
N GLY A 237 0.22 14.37 -9.25
CA GLY A 237 0.66 13.91 -7.94
C GLY A 237 1.56 12.68 -7.94
N PHE A 238 2.15 12.31 -9.09
CA PHE A 238 3.16 11.26 -9.19
C PHE A 238 4.57 11.82 -8.95
N GLU A 239 5.34 11.14 -8.10
CA GLU A 239 6.76 11.44 -7.87
C GLU A 239 7.64 10.52 -8.72
N LEU A 240 7.72 10.79 -10.03
CA LEU A 240 8.57 10.05 -10.97
C LEU A 240 9.97 10.68 -11.09
N THR A 241 11.02 9.86 -11.02
CA THR A 241 12.40 10.33 -11.27
C THR A 241 12.65 10.46 -12.78
N SER A 242 13.56 11.36 -13.18
CA SER A 242 13.94 11.50 -14.59
C SER A 242 14.47 10.20 -15.19
N GLU A 243 15.18 9.39 -14.39
CA GLU A 243 15.69 8.09 -14.80
C GLU A 243 14.56 7.08 -15.03
N SER A 244 13.57 7.02 -14.12
CA SER A 244 12.38 6.18 -14.27
C SER A 244 11.59 6.57 -15.52
N ILE A 245 11.31 7.86 -15.73
CA ILE A 245 10.60 8.35 -16.91
C ILE A 245 11.32 7.93 -18.19
N ALA A 246 12.64 8.18 -18.27
CA ALA A 246 13.43 7.81 -19.44
C ALA A 246 13.40 6.30 -19.70
N ARG A 247 13.57 5.49 -18.64
CA ARG A 247 13.56 4.02 -18.74
C ARG A 247 12.19 3.50 -19.22
N THR A 248 11.13 4.02 -18.65
CA THR A 248 9.75 3.62 -18.96
C THR A 248 9.32 4.05 -20.34
N LEU A 249 9.70 5.27 -20.79
CA LEU A 249 9.43 5.74 -22.14
C LEU A 249 10.08 4.88 -23.23
N VAL A 250 11.28 4.36 -22.98
CA VAL A 250 11.98 3.43 -23.90
C VAL A 250 11.27 2.08 -23.97
N ARG A 251 10.71 1.61 -22.85
CA ARG A 251 9.92 0.36 -22.81
C ARG A 251 8.52 0.50 -23.38
N MET A 252 7.95 1.71 -23.32
CA MET A 252 6.59 1.99 -23.77
C MET A 252 6.46 1.73 -25.28
N PRO A 253 5.48 0.92 -25.75
CA PRO A 253 5.25 0.72 -27.17
C PRO A 253 4.74 1.99 -27.84
N GLU A 254 4.97 2.14 -29.14
CA GLU A 254 4.30 3.19 -29.91
C GLU A 254 2.81 2.89 -29.98
N ALA A 255 2.02 3.75 -29.35
CA ALA A 255 0.58 3.63 -29.23
C ALA A 255 -0.01 5.03 -29.14
N SER A 256 -1.24 5.17 -29.62
CA SER A 256 -2.02 6.40 -29.51
C SER A 256 -2.51 6.62 -28.08
N ALA A 257 -2.89 7.86 -27.76
CA ALA A 257 -3.54 8.18 -26.49
C ALA A 257 -4.83 7.36 -26.29
N GLU A 258 -5.60 7.10 -27.36
CA GLU A 258 -6.83 6.31 -27.29
C GLU A 258 -6.57 4.84 -26.93
N GLU A 259 -5.52 4.23 -27.51
CA GLU A 259 -5.09 2.87 -27.18
C GLU A 259 -4.58 2.78 -25.74
N MET A 260 -3.78 3.76 -25.29
CA MET A 260 -3.36 3.86 -23.89
C MET A 260 -4.55 3.96 -22.94
N GLU A 261 -5.57 4.74 -23.30
CA GLU A 261 -6.78 4.86 -22.50
C GLU A 261 -7.60 3.59 -22.42
N ALA A 262 -7.72 2.87 -23.54
CA ALA A 262 -8.42 1.59 -23.58
C ALA A 262 -7.73 0.58 -22.65
N ALA A 263 -6.40 0.45 -22.77
CA ALA A 263 -5.61 -0.42 -21.91
C ALA A 263 -5.74 -0.04 -20.43
N LEU A 264 -5.55 1.25 -20.10
CA LEU A 264 -5.69 1.75 -18.73
C LEU A 264 -7.09 1.48 -18.15
N LYS A 265 -8.17 1.67 -18.93
CA LYS A 265 -9.54 1.35 -18.48
C LYS A 265 -9.71 -0.14 -18.19
N GLN A 266 -9.19 -1.00 -19.07
CA GLN A 266 -9.25 -2.45 -18.91
C GLN A 266 -8.50 -2.93 -17.67
N HIS A 267 -7.41 -2.25 -17.31
CA HIS A 267 -6.59 -2.54 -16.12
C HIS A 267 -6.98 -1.73 -14.87
N GLY A 268 -8.21 -1.20 -14.80
CA GLY A 268 -8.77 -0.59 -13.59
C GLY A 268 -8.41 0.89 -13.36
N TRP A 269 -7.64 1.52 -14.27
CA TRP A 269 -7.23 2.94 -14.16
C TRP A 269 -8.27 3.93 -14.71
N GLY A 270 -9.45 3.46 -15.13
CA GLY A 270 -10.47 4.30 -15.75
C GLY A 270 -10.98 5.47 -14.88
N ALA A 271 -11.04 5.29 -13.55
CA ALA A 271 -11.40 6.37 -12.63
C ALA A 271 -10.30 7.43 -12.51
N PHE A 272 -9.04 7.01 -12.54
CA PHE A 272 -7.87 7.89 -12.51
C PHE A 272 -7.73 8.70 -13.80
N LEU A 273 -8.01 8.09 -14.95
CA LEU A 273 -8.09 8.82 -16.23
C LEU A 273 -9.10 9.97 -16.19
N ARG A 274 -10.32 9.70 -15.68
CA ARG A 274 -11.34 10.74 -15.54
C ARG A 274 -10.89 11.86 -14.60
N ARG A 275 -10.35 11.51 -13.43
CA ARG A 275 -9.85 12.48 -12.45
C ARG A 275 -8.68 13.31 -12.98
N SER A 276 -7.74 12.67 -13.67
CA SER A 276 -6.57 13.33 -14.26
C SER A 276 -6.96 14.38 -15.29
N ARG A 277 -7.96 14.07 -16.13
CA ARG A 277 -8.53 15.04 -17.07
C ARG A 277 -9.20 16.22 -16.37
N MET A 278 -9.92 15.98 -15.28
CA MET A 278 -10.53 17.06 -14.49
C MET A 278 -9.45 17.98 -13.90
N ILE A 279 -8.41 17.40 -13.29
CA ILE A 279 -7.29 18.18 -12.70
C ILE A 279 -6.60 19.04 -13.75
N LEU A 280 -6.33 18.49 -14.95
CA LEU A 280 -5.69 19.23 -16.03
C LEU A 280 -6.60 20.28 -16.67
N ALA A 281 -7.92 20.07 -16.68
CA ALA A 281 -8.89 21.07 -17.14
C ALA A 281 -9.01 22.24 -16.16
N GLU A 282 -9.00 21.97 -14.85
CA GLU A 282 -9.07 22.99 -13.79
C GLU A 282 -7.76 23.78 -13.63
N GLY A 283 -6.61 23.17 -13.94
CA GLY A 283 -5.29 23.82 -13.92
C GLY A 283 -4.99 24.72 -15.12
N GLY A 284 -5.88 24.79 -16.12
CA GLY A 284 -5.74 25.60 -17.34
C GLY A 284 -6.38 26.99 -17.29
N GLU A 285 -7.09 27.33 -16.21
CA GLU A 285 -7.75 28.65 -16.01
C GLU A 285 -7.09 29.52 -14.92
N ALA A 286 -5.78 29.37 -14.69
CA ALA A 286 -5.00 30.21 -13.76
C ALA A 286 -3.94 31.06 -14.47
#